data_AF-A0A358N886-F1
#
_entry.id   AF-A0A358N886-F1
#
_cell.length_a   1.000
_cell.length_b   1.000
_cell.length_c   1.000
_cell.angle_alpha   90.00
_cell.angle_beta   90.00
_cell.angle_gamma   90.00
#
_symmetry.space_group_name_H-M   'P 1'
#
loop_
_entity.id
_entity.type
_entity.pdbx_description
1 polymer ?
#
loop_
_entity_poly.entity_id
_entity_poly.type
_entity_poly.pdbx_seq_one_letter_code
_entity_poly.pdbx_strand_id
1 'polypeptide(L)'
;MKYTAQYIFLFTVLTAGTLCADEAITQWRFEENTAAECLDETSSMLHGEYLDGVTQRRGRRGLAAVFLDQNTGQRIEIPIDGASQTSITKLIDGTFTFEVWLLDDAPPADGNRNYAIFYKADSGRFIRNSLWFYRARQDGSYRFTIADQHDRQARVTFKPLDETGAGDGVWHHYVIVVDRSNADTAKHVIRGYRDGRLIDENPIPADMQSVNNDSGFVIGNDHHRSSSWQGAIDELSLYDTALSAERVRQRFASFGPDEVVTHRKRTPEEKERFFENTIRPLLVAKCIDCHSGGESSESPLAIVSRKSLRAGGDFGPAIIPGRAEDSTLIRAVRWTHKTLRMPQDREDRLSNKEIADLMQWIDDGAVWPGSDATATSMMQGQREASGQEIETDHWAFQPRTVVDPPQVKSQRWMSGSIDRFVESSRQQRNLKA
;
A
#
# COMPACT_ATOMS: atom_id res chain seq x y z
N MET A 1 10.86 18.12 -55.94
CA MET A 1 11.38 16.90 -55.27
C MET A 1 11.92 17.27 -53.88
N LYS A 2 11.23 16.77 -52.81
CA LYS A 2 11.80 16.12 -51.60
C LYS A 2 12.67 16.99 -50.66
N TYR A 3 12.52 17.17 -49.33
CA TYR A 3 11.74 16.72 -48.15
C TYR A 3 11.88 17.88 -47.10
N THR A 4 10.88 18.34 -46.33
CA THR A 4 10.36 17.88 -45.00
C THR A 4 11.28 18.03 -43.77
N ALA A 5 10.67 18.48 -42.64
CA ALA A 5 11.05 18.47 -41.20
C ALA A 5 11.41 19.87 -40.62
N GLN A 6 10.51 20.62 -39.96
CA GLN A 6 9.79 20.42 -38.68
C GLN A 6 10.69 20.63 -37.44
N TYR A 7 10.69 21.87 -36.92
CA TYR A 7 11.07 22.20 -35.54
C TYR A 7 9.88 22.85 -34.85
N ILE A 8 9.17 22.03 -34.08
CA ILE A 8 8.27 22.42 -32.99
C ILE A 8 9.16 22.37 -31.74
N PHE A 9 9.11 23.40 -30.90
CA PHE A 9 9.16 23.36 -29.42
C PHE A 9 9.61 24.72 -28.87
N LEU A 10 8.68 25.49 -28.32
CA LEU A 10 8.74 26.12 -26.98
C LEU A 10 7.57 27.12 -26.87
N PHE A 11 6.50 26.73 -26.21
CA PHE A 11 5.57 27.67 -25.61
C PHE A 11 4.93 27.00 -24.40
N THR A 12 5.55 27.12 -23.23
CA THR A 12 4.83 26.97 -21.96
C THR A 12 5.58 27.73 -20.87
N VAL A 13 5.21 29.00 -20.70
CA VAL A 13 5.38 29.71 -19.42
C VAL A 13 4.10 30.52 -19.20
N LEU A 14 3.61 30.47 -17.96
CA LEU A 14 2.52 31.26 -17.37
C LEU A 14 1.07 30.89 -17.72
N THR A 15 0.46 30.10 -16.84
CA THR A 15 -0.70 30.55 -16.06
C THR A 15 -0.69 29.89 -14.67
N ALA A 16 0.13 30.44 -13.77
CA ALA A 16 -0.17 30.41 -12.34
C ALA A 16 -1.14 31.58 -12.11
N GLY A 17 -2.44 31.29 -12.08
CA GLY A 17 -3.47 32.31 -11.96
C GLY A 17 -4.85 31.66 -11.95
N THR A 18 -5.40 31.55 -10.73
CA THR A 18 -6.77 31.14 -10.41
C THR A 18 -7.05 29.63 -10.39
N LEU A 19 -6.28 28.86 -9.62
CA LEU A 19 -6.87 27.72 -8.91
C LEU A 19 -7.58 28.30 -7.69
N CYS A 20 -8.91 28.46 -7.73
CA CYS A 20 -9.65 28.18 -6.51
C CYS A 20 -9.34 26.72 -6.20
N ALA A 21 -8.45 26.48 -5.23
CA ALA A 21 -8.18 25.13 -4.80
C ALA A 21 -9.51 24.61 -4.22
N ASP A 22 -10.10 23.58 -4.82
CA ASP A 22 -11.13 22.81 -4.12
C ASP A 22 -10.46 22.27 -2.85
N GLU A 23 -10.75 22.94 -1.74
CA GLU A 23 -10.21 22.60 -0.44
C GLU A 23 -11.09 21.48 0.12
N ALA A 24 -10.46 20.40 0.55
CA ALA A 24 -11.18 19.34 1.23
C ALA A 24 -11.70 19.92 2.55
N ILE A 25 -12.96 19.60 2.87
CA ILE A 25 -13.51 19.96 4.18
C ILE A 25 -13.02 19.02 5.27
N THR A 26 -12.57 17.81 4.90
CA THR A 26 -11.84 16.89 5.77
C THR A 26 -10.92 16.03 4.91
N GLN A 27 -9.69 15.80 5.38
CA GLN A 27 -8.68 15.06 4.64
C GLN A 27 -7.78 14.27 5.59
N TRP A 28 -7.71 12.96 5.38
CA TRP A 28 -6.79 12.04 6.05
C TRP A 28 -5.74 11.58 5.05
N ARG A 29 -4.49 11.97 5.28
CA ARG A 29 -3.35 11.57 4.43
C ARG A 29 -2.64 10.32 4.91
N PHE A 30 -2.86 9.91 6.15
CA PHE A 30 -2.19 8.74 6.76
C PHE A 30 -0.66 8.90 6.85
N GLU A 31 -0.21 10.15 6.89
CA GLU A 31 1.19 10.57 6.93
C GLU A 31 1.71 10.69 8.36
N GLU A 32 0.95 10.26 9.36
CA GLU A 32 1.38 10.28 10.75
C GLU A 32 2.29 9.10 11.02
N ASN A 33 3.36 9.23 11.78
CA ASN A 33 4.15 8.06 12.19
C ASN A 33 3.59 7.42 13.47
N THR A 34 2.49 7.92 14.01
CA THR A 34 1.96 7.45 15.30
C THR A 34 1.03 6.27 15.06
N ALA A 35 1.18 5.21 15.84
CA ALA A 35 0.27 4.06 15.79
C ALA A 35 -1.05 4.32 16.56
N ALA A 36 -1.37 5.58 16.85
CA ALA A 36 -2.48 5.96 17.73
C ALA A 36 -3.47 6.90 17.06
N GLU A 37 -3.01 8.00 16.45
CA GLU A 37 -3.90 9.02 15.90
C GLU A 37 -3.75 9.16 14.39
N CYS A 38 -4.89 9.14 13.69
CA CYS A 38 -5.04 9.46 12.27
C CYS A 38 -5.56 10.89 12.16
N LEU A 39 -4.79 11.81 11.59
CA LEU A 39 -5.12 13.22 11.66
C LEU A 39 -5.91 13.67 10.43
N ASP A 40 -6.98 14.44 10.67
CA ASP A 40 -7.51 15.33 9.67
C ASP A 40 -6.65 16.60 9.61
N GLU A 41 -6.05 16.89 8.45
CA GLU A 41 -5.17 18.05 8.24
C GLU A 41 -5.94 19.33 7.87
N THR A 42 -7.26 19.29 7.86
CA THR A 42 -8.12 20.45 7.55
C THR A 42 -8.60 21.14 8.83
N SER A 43 -9.33 22.25 8.66
CA SER A 43 -9.96 22.94 9.79
C SER A 43 -11.08 22.15 10.48
N SER A 44 -11.55 21.03 9.91
CA SER A 44 -12.63 20.26 10.56
C SER A 44 -12.14 19.43 11.74
N MET A 45 -10.84 19.13 11.82
CA MET A 45 -10.21 18.43 12.94
C MET A 45 -10.90 17.10 13.28
N LEU A 46 -11.47 16.43 12.28
CA LEU A 46 -12.08 15.11 12.42
C LEU A 46 -11.00 14.02 12.53
N HIS A 47 -10.19 14.09 13.58
CA HIS A 47 -9.17 13.09 13.86
C HIS A 47 -9.81 11.73 14.17
N GLY A 48 -9.11 10.68 13.81
CA GLY A 48 -9.45 9.31 14.15
C GLY A 48 -8.37 8.62 14.96
N GLU A 49 -8.69 7.41 15.41
CA GLU A 49 -7.79 6.54 16.17
C GLU A 49 -7.47 5.30 15.34
N TYR A 50 -6.18 4.97 15.19
CA TYR A 50 -5.74 3.70 14.60
C TYR A 50 -5.94 2.56 15.62
N LEU A 51 -6.71 1.54 15.24
CA LEU A 51 -7.10 0.44 16.12
C LEU A 51 -6.64 -0.92 15.61
N ASP A 52 -6.49 -1.86 16.54
CA ASP A 52 -6.22 -3.29 16.27
C ASP A 52 -5.00 -3.55 15.35
N GLY A 53 -4.01 -2.64 15.42
CA GLY A 53 -2.71 -2.79 14.77
C GLY A 53 -2.69 -2.45 13.29
N VAL A 54 -3.46 -1.45 12.83
CA VAL A 54 -3.26 -0.85 11.50
C VAL A 54 -1.78 -0.48 11.35
N THR A 55 -1.19 -0.88 10.23
CA THR A 55 0.23 -0.60 9.93
C THR A 55 0.32 0.38 8.78
N GLN A 56 1.53 0.72 8.35
CA GLN A 56 1.74 1.65 7.26
C GLN A 56 2.71 1.08 6.23
N ARG A 57 2.58 1.51 4.98
CA ARG A 57 3.54 1.27 3.89
C ARG A 57 3.75 2.55 3.10
N ARG A 58 4.63 2.53 2.11
CA ARG A 58 4.77 3.64 1.15
C ARG A 58 3.44 3.88 0.41
N GLY A 59 2.92 5.10 0.47
CA GLY A 59 1.72 5.56 -0.22
C GLY A 59 1.99 6.15 -1.61
N ARG A 60 0.95 6.75 -2.20
CA ARG A 60 1.04 7.64 -3.36
C ARG A 60 1.81 8.90 -3.03
N ARG A 61 1.61 9.40 -1.83
CA ARG A 61 2.47 10.39 -1.18
C ARG A 61 2.82 9.82 0.19
N GLY A 62 4.07 10.02 0.59
CA GLY A 62 4.65 9.50 1.85
C GLY A 62 4.14 8.11 2.28
N LEU A 63 3.34 8.04 3.34
CA LEU A 63 2.79 6.81 3.91
C LEU A 63 1.29 6.62 3.63
N ALA A 64 0.89 5.34 3.62
CA ALA A 64 -0.49 4.90 3.50
C ALA A 64 -0.83 3.92 4.64
N ALA A 65 -2.10 3.90 5.06
CA ALA A 65 -2.62 2.95 6.05
C ALA A 65 -2.83 1.57 5.42
N VAL A 66 -2.41 0.50 6.10
CA VAL A 66 -2.40 -0.89 5.62
C VAL A 66 -3.30 -1.78 6.46
N PHE A 67 -4.12 -2.55 5.75
CA PHE A 67 -5.09 -3.49 6.28
C PHE A 67 -4.79 -4.90 5.78
N LEU A 68 -4.98 -5.90 6.64
CA LEU A 68 -4.66 -7.30 6.36
C LEU A 68 -5.93 -8.15 6.39
N ASP A 69 -6.04 -9.09 5.45
CA ASP A 69 -7.15 -10.04 5.35
C ASP A 69 -7.28 -10.92 6.62
N GLN A 70 -6.18 -11.25 7.28
CA GLN A 70 -6.17 -12.06 8.49
C GLN A 70 -6.60 -11.29 9.75
N ASN A 71 -6.71 -9.95 9.70
CA ASN A 71 -7.05 -9.13 10.85
C ASN A 71 -8.28 -8.26 10.58
N THR A 72 -9.43 -8.81 10.97
CA THR A 72 -10.74 -8.17 10.81
C THR A 72 -10.99 -6.99 11.77
N GLY A 73 -10.10 -6.73 12.73
CA GLY A 73 -10.25 -5.63 13.69
C GLY A 73 -9.61 -4.32 13.22
N GLN A 74 -8.64 -4.39 12.30
CA GLN A 74 -7.84 -3.24 11.86
C GLN A 74 -8.70 -2.15 11.24
N ARG A 75 -8.79 -1.00 11.91
CA ARG A 75 -9.61 0.11 11.44
C ARG A 75 -9.12 1.43 11.99
N ILE A 76 -9.68 2.49 11.44
CA ILE A 76 -9.55 3.84 11.96
C ILE A 76 -10.96 4.30 12.33
N GLU A 77 -11.19 4.58 13.61
CA GLU A 77 -12.46 5.14 14.07
C GLU A 77 -12.34 6.66 14.18
N ILE A 78 -13.22 7.38 13.51
CA ILE A 78 -13.29 8.85 13.54
C ILE A 78 -14.58 9.22 14.26
N PRO A 79 -14.52 9.50 15.57
CA PRO A 79 -15.68 9.97 16.31
C PRO A 79 -16.12 11.34 15.79
N ILE A 80 -17.44 11.56 15.76
CA ILE A 80 -18.04 12.82 15.32
C ILE A 80 -18.83 13.38 16.51
N ASP A 81 -18.47 14.57 16.97
CA ASP A 81 -19.19 15.25 18.04
C ASP A 81 -20.52 15.88 17.54
N GLY A 82 -21.35 16.38 18.46
CA GLY A 82 -22.67 16.91 18.10
C GLY A 82 -22.63 18.09 17.11
N ALA A 83 -21.61 18.96 17.20
CA ALA A 83 -21.46 20.09 16.29
C ALA A 83 -21.08 19.62 14.89
N SER A 84 -20.09 18.74 14.79
CA SER A 84 -19.60 18.15 13.54
C SER A 84 -20.65 17.26 12.89
N GLN A 85 -21.47 16.56 13.70
CA GLN A 85 -22.54 15.70 13.21
C GLN A 85 -23.56 16.47 12.37
N THR A 86 -23.90 17.70 12.77
CA THR A 86 -24.81 18.55 11.99
C THR A 86 -24.20 18.92 10.63
N SER A 87 -22.92 19.30 10.61
CA SER A 87 -22.19 19.64 9.38
C SER A 87 -22.03 18.44 8.45
N ILE A 88 -21.72 17.26 8.99
CA ILE A 88 -21.56 16.02 8.22
C ILE A 88 -22.90 15.52 7.67
N THR A 89 -23.99 15.56 8.44
CA THR A 89 -25.32 15.24 7.91
C THR A 89 -25.68 16.17 6.75
N LYS A 90 -25.44 17.48 6.91
CA LYS A 90 -25.68 18.47 5.85
C LYS A 90 -24.85 18.20 4.60
N LEU A 91 -23.58 17.80 4.77
CA LEU A 91 -22.71 17.42 3.66
C LEU A 91 -23.27 16.22 2.89
N ILE A 92 -23.58 15.13 3.59
CA ILE A 92 -24.02 13.86 2.98
C ILE A 92 -25.37 14.02 2.27
N ASP A 93 -26.27 14.84 2.83
CA ASP A 93 -27.56 15.16 2.22
C ASP A 93 -27.45 16.13 1.04
N GLY A 94 -26.36 16.91 0.99
CA GLY A 94 -26.11 17.93 0.00
C GLY A 94 -25.42 17.42 -1.28
N THR A 95 -24.66 18.32 -1.89
CA THR A 95 -23.73 18.01 -2.97
C THR A 95 -22.35 17.81 -2.36
N PHE A 96 -21.66 16.74 -2.72
CA PHE A 96 -20.33 16.46 -2.17
C PHE A 96 -19.51 15.57 -3.11
N THR A 97 -18.21 15.51 -2.85
CA THR A 97 -17.30 14.57 -3.51
C THR A 97 -16.52 13.79 -2.45
N PHE A 98 -16.43 12.47 -2.63
CA PHE A 98 -15.55 11.58 -1.89
C PHE A 98 -14.37 11.19 -2.79
N GLU A 99 -13.15 11.29 -2.29
CA GLU A 99 -11.92 10.96 -3.01
C GLU A 99 -11.03 10.07 -2.15
N VAL A 100 -10.41 9.05 -2.76
CA VAL A 100 -9.46 8.18 -2.07
C VAL A 100 -8.52 7.49 -3.07
N TRP A 101 -7.32 7.16 -2.62
CA TRP A 101 -6.44 6.22 -3.30
C TRP A 101 -6.46 4.86 -2.62
N LEU A 102 -6.59 3.79 -3.41
CA LEU A 102 -6.59 2.42 -2.91
C LEU A 102 -5.56 1.58 -3.66
N LEU A 103 -4.81 0.75 -2.93
CA LEU A 103 -4.07 -0.37 -3.46
C LEU A 103 -4.76 -1.65 -2.99
N ASP A 104 -5.35 -2.40 -3.93
CA ASP A 104 -6.07 -3.64 -3.64
C ASP A 104 -5.13 -4.84 -3.77
N ASP A 105 -4.73 -5.43 -2.64
CA ASP A 105 -3.93 -6.66 -2.57
C ASP A 105 -4.81 -7.88 -2.23
N ALA A 106 -6.14 -7.73 -2.25
CA ALA A 106 -7.05 -8.76 -1.79
C ALA A 106 -7.14 -9.95 -2.76
N PRO A 107 -7.32 -11.18 -2.23
CA PRO A 107 -7.61 -12.33 -3.07
C PRO A 107 -8.95 -12.18 -3.83
N PRO A 108 -9.22 -13.07 -4.80
CA PRO A 108 -10.53 -13.18 -5.41
C PRO A 108 -11.64 -13.21 -4.37
N ALA A 109 -12.75 -12.55 -4.67
CA ALA A 109 -13.89 -12.50 -3.75
C ALA A 109 -14.41 -13.92 -3.46
N ASP A 110 -14.62 -14.23 -2.18
CA ASP A 110 -14.93 -15.58 -1.70
C ASP A 110 -16.44 -15.88 -1.61
N GLY A 111 -17.29 -14.93 -2.00
CA GLY A 111 -18.75 -15.03 -1.89
C GLY A 111 -19.30 -14.83 -0.48
N ASN A 112 -18.46 -14.80 0.55
CA ASN A 112 -18.91 -14.86 1.95
C ASN A 112 -19.34 -13.48 2.48
N ARG A 113 -18.46 -12.47 2.42
CA ARG A 113 -18.71 -11.18 3.08
C ARG A 113 -18.12 -10.00 2.32
N ASN A 114 -18.86 -8.89 2.33
CA ASN A 114 -18.38 -7.64 1.72
C ASN A 114 -17.25 -7.09 2.58
N TYR A 115 -16.29 -6.42 1.98
CA TYR A 115 -15.14 -5.84 2.66
C TYR A 115 -15.32 -4.33 2.80
N ALA A 116 -15.42 -3.84 4.03
CA ALA A 116 -15.56 -2.40 4.28
C ALA A 116 -14.23 -1.68 4.01
N ILE A 117 -14.32 -0.51 3.37
CA ILE A 117 -13.18 0.39 3.13
C ILE A 117 -13.42 1.72 3.85
N PHE A 118 -14.64 2.23 3.74
CA PHE A 118 -15.10 3.41 4.44
C PHE A 118 -16.59 3.28 4.70
N TYR A 119 -17.06 3.60 5.90
CA TYR A 119 -18.50 3.68 6.14
C TYR A 119 -18.89 4.62 7.29
N LYS A 120 -20.16 5.03 7.27
CA LYS A 120 -20.89 5.67 8.37
C LYS A 120 -22.29 5.05 8.40
N ALA A 121 -22.67 4.38 9.48
CA ALA A 121 -23.89 3.58 9.52
C ALA A 121 -24.38 3.32 10.94
N ASP A 122 -25.70 3.25 11.13
CA ASP A 122 -26.35 2.91 12.40
C ASP A 122 -25.90 1.55 12.94
N SER A 123 -25.62 1.50 14.25
CA SER A 123 -25.37 0.24 14.95
C SER A 123 -26.52 -0.76 14.75
N GLY A 124 -26.21 -1.92 14.16
CA GLY A 124 -27.19 -3.00 13.92
C GLY A 124 -28.08 -2.84 12.68
N ARG A 125 -27.99 -1.73 11.92
CA ARG A 125 -28.82 -1.47 10.72
C ARG A 125 -28.03 -0.97 9.52
N PHE A 126 -26.90 -1.61 9.29
CA PHE A 126 -25.82 -1.04 8.48
C PHE A 126 -26.08 -0.86 6.99
N ILE A 127 -27.01 -1.61 6.41
CA ILE A 127 -27.42 -1.47 5.00
C ILE A 127 -28.50 -0.41 4.79
N ARG A 128 -28.98 0.22 5.87
CA ARG A 128 -29.98 1.30 5.86
C ARG A 128 -29.42 2.50 6.59
N ASN A 129 -29.89 3.69 6.24
CA ASN A 129 -29.45 4.94 6.86
C ASN A 129 -27.92 5.03 6.94
N SER A 130 -27.24 4.85 5.80
CA SER A 130 -25.81 4.63 5.77
C SER A 130 -25.12 5.14 4.51
N LEU A 131 -23.81 5.36 4.66
CA LEU A 131 -22.86 5.69 3.60
C LEU A 131 -21.76 4.63 3.59
N TRP A 132 -21.49 4.05 2.43
CA TRP A 132 -20.64 2.87 2.32
C TRP A 132 -19.75 2.91 1.08
N PHE A 133 -18.46 2.71 1.26
CA PHE A 133 -17.53 2.29 0.22
C PHE A 133 -16.96 0.92 0.59
N TYR A 134 -17.23 -0.08 -0.24
CA TYR A 134 -16.90 -1.47 0.06
C TYR A 134 -16.55 -2.26 -1.20
N ARG A 135 -15.76 -3.31 -1.01
CA ARG A 135 -15.48 -4.33 -2.02
C ARG A 135 -16.50 -5.46 -1.90
N ALA A 136 -17.17 -5.78 -2.99
CA ALA A 136 -18.29 -6.70 -3.03
C ALA A 136 -17.83 -8.16 -2.96
N ARG A 137 -18.47 -8.96 -2.11
CA ARG A 137 -18.15 -10.38 -1.93
C ARG A 137 -18.41 -11.25 -3.14
N GLN A 138 -19.32 -10.82 -4.02
CA GLN A 138 -19.78 -11.65 -5.13
C GLN A 138 -18.76 -11.70 -6.27
N ASP A 139 -18.13 -10.57 -6.56
CA ASP A 139 -17.32 -10.41 -7.77
C ASP A 139 -16.10 -9.51 -7.56
N GLY A 140 -15.83 -9.02 -6.35
CA GLY A 140 -14.71 -8.10 -6.08
C GLY A 140 -14.97 -6.65 -6.52
N SER A 141 -16.15 -6.31 -7.04
CA SER A 141 -16.43 -4.93 -7.46
C SER A 141 -16.40 -3.97 -6.27
N TYR A 142 -15.78 -2.81 -6.42
CA TYR A 142 -15.98 -1.73 -5.46
C TYR A 142 -17.34 -1.07 -5.68
N ARG A 143 -18.03 -0.74 -4.60
CA ARG A 143 -19.33 -0.06 -4.62
C ARG A 143 -19.34 1.05 -3.60
N PHE A 144 -19.72 2.24 -4.05
CA PHE A 144 -20.08 3.34 -3.16
C PHE A 144 -21.60 3.44 -3.11
N THR A 145 -22.21 3.33 -1.95
CA THR A 145 -23.67 3.33 -1.76
C THR A 145 -24.06 4.34 -0.69
N ILE A 146 -25.06 5.15 -1.00
CA ILE A 146 -25.80 5.97 -0.04
C ILE A 146 -27.17 5.31 0.09
N ALA A 147 -27.59 5.00 1.31
CA ALA A 147 -28.88 4.38 1.59
C ALA A 147 -29.61 5.16 2.68
N ASP A 148 -30.86 5.55 2.43
CA ASP A 148 -31.67 6.21 3.46
C ASP A 148 -32.28 5.19 4.44
N GLN A 149 -33.05 5.68 5.41
CA GLN A 149 -33.74 4.85 6.41
C GLN A 149 -34.81 3.90 5.82
N HIS A 150 -35.26 4.14 4.60
CA HIS A 150 -36.31 3.40 3.89
C HIS A 150 -35.76 2.51 2.76
N ASP A 151 -34.44 2.29 2.72
CA ASP A 151 -33.76 1.45 1.72
C ASP A 151 -33.82 2.03 0.29
N ARG A 152 -34.04 3.34 0.15
CA ARG A 152 -33.78 4.05 -1.11
C ARG A 152 -32.28 4.22 -1.23
N GLN A 153 -31.71 3.81 -2.35
CA GLN A 153 -30.27 3.80 -2.54
C GLN A 153 -29.85 4.51 -3.82
N ALA A 154 -28.73 5.21 -3.75
CA ALA A 154 -27.93 5.64 -4.89
C ALA A 154 -26.57 4.95 -4.82
N ARG A 155 -26.07 4.45 -5.94
CA ARG A 155 -24.84 3.67 -5.99
C ARG A 155 -24.03 3.94 -7.25
N VAL A 156 -22.72 3.84 -7.12
CA VAL A 156 -21.79 3.63 -8.25
C VAL A 156 -21.02 2.33 -8.05
N THR A 157 -20.74 1.64 -9.15
CA THR A 157 -20.05 0.35 -9.16
C THR A 157 -18.81 0.42 -10.04
N PHE A 158 -17.68 0.01 -9.48
CA PHE A 158 -16.43 -0.17 -10.19
C PHE A 158 -16.16 -1.66 -10.34
N LYS A 159 -16.23 -2.16 -11.57
CA LYS A 159 -15.88 -3.56 -11.85
C LYS A 159 -14.39 -3.80 -11.57
N PRO A 160 -14.03 -5.00 -11.11
CA PRO A 160 -12.63 -5.37 -10.93
C PRO A 160 -11.84 -5.17 -12.22
N LEU A 161 -10.56 -4.84 -12.08
CA LEU A 161 -9.63 -4.77 -13.20
C LEU A 161 -9.10 -6.16 -13.58
N ASP A 162 -8.90 -7.03 -12.58
CA ASP A 162 -8.54 -8.42 -12.78
C ASP A 162 -9.79 -9.28 -13.04
N GLU A 163 -9.72 -10.14 -14.06
CA GLU A 163 -10.85 -10.98 -14.49
C GLU A 163 -11.27 -12.01 -13.44
N THR A 164 -10.37 -12.40 -12.54
CA THR A 164 -10.67 -13.31 -11.42
C THR A 164 -11.42 -12.61 -10.28
N GLY A 165 -11.49 -11.29 -10.32
CA GLY A 165 -12.03 -10.48 -9.22
C GLY A 165 -11.07 -10.38 -8.04
N ALA A 166 -9.77 -10.62 -8.24
CA ALA A 166 -8.71 -10.26 -7.29
C ALA A 166 -8.37 -8.76 -7.37
N GLY A 167 -7.68 -8.26 -6.36
CA GLY A 167 -6.96 -7.00 -6.48
C GLY A 167 -5.77 -7.14 -7.42
N ASP A 168 -5.41 -6.08 -8.14
CA ASP A 168 -4.29 -6.07 -9.09
C ASP A 168 -2.97 -5.58 -8.48
N GLY A 169 -2.98 -5.21 -7.18
CA GLY A 169 -1.81 -4.72 -6.46
C GLY A 169 -1.33 -3.34 -6.91
N VAL A 170 -2.14 -2.61 -7.69
CA VAL A 170 -1.81 -1.28 -8.19
C VAL A 170 -2.64 -0.22 -7.46
N TRP A 171 -2.05 0.97 -7.30
CA TRP A 171 -2.78 2.10 -6.76
C TRP A 171 -3.77 2.66 -7.79
N HIS A 172 -5.03 2.78 -7.39
CA HIS A 172 -6.08 3.41 -8.19
C HIS A 172 -6.71 4.57 -7.45
N HIS A 173 -7.02 5.63 -8.21
CA HIS A 173 -7.69 6.83 -7.71
C HIS A 173 -9.19 6.70 -7.89
N TYR A 174 -9.94 6.64 -6.80
CA TYR A 174 -11.39 6.56 -6.82
C TYR A 174 -11.99 7.91 -6.42
N VAL A 175 -12.88 8.44 -7.25
CA VAL A 175 -13.63 9.66 -6.95
C VAL A 175 -15.11 9.41 -7.15
N ILE A 176 -15.91 9.69 -6.13
CA ILE A 176 -17.36 9.59 -6.18
C ILE A 176 -17.95 10.99 -6.02
N VAL A 177 -18.64 11.46 -7.05
CA VAL A 177 -19.28 12.77 -7.09
C VAL A 177 -20.77 12.60 -6.92
N VAL A 178 -21.34 13.21 -5.89
CA VAL A 178 -22.77 13.25 -5.60
C VAL A 178 -23.27 14.64 -5.92
N ASP A 179 -23.96 14.77 -7.06
CA ASP A 179 -24.42 16.05 -7.58
C ASP A 179 -25.93 16.20 -7.36
N ARG A 180 -26.27 17.03 -6.37
CA ARG A 180 -27.63 17.45 -6.04
C ARG A 180 -27.82 18.95 -6.27
N SER A 181 -26.94 19.56 -7.08
CA SER A 181 -26.95 21.00 -7.32
C SER A 181 -28.14 21.47 -8.16
N ASN A 182 -28.74 20.55 -8.93
CA ASN A 182 -29.92 20.84 -9.72
C ASN A 182 -31.15 21.04 -8.82
N ALA A 183 -31.94 22.08 -9.07
CA ALA A 183 -33.19 22.31 -8.35
C ALA A 183 -34.25 21.23 -8.63
N ASP A 184 -34.17 20.59 -9.79
CA ASP A 184 -35.00 19.44 -10.16
C ASP A 184 -34.38 18.15 -9.60
N THR A 185 -34.98 17.61 -8.54
CA THR A 185 -34.47 16.41 -7.84
C THR A 185 -34.42 15.18 -8.72
N ALA A 186 -35.22 15.10 -9.79
CA ALA A 186 -35.15 14.03 -10.77
C ALA A 186 -33.85 14.04 -11.60
N LYS A 187 -33.07 15.13 -11.53
CA LYS A 187 -31.77 15.29 -12.20
C LYS A 187 -30.59 15.11 -11.26
N HIS A 188 -30.82 14.73 -10.00
CA HIS A 188 -29.74 14.41 -9.07
C HIS A 188 -29.06 13.11 -9.48
N VAL A 189 -27.73 13.09 -9.41
CA VAL A 189 -26.92 11.99 -9.96
C VAL A 189 -25.71 11.70 -9.09
N ILE A 190 -25.30 10.44 -9.08
CA ILE A 190 -24.06 9.98 -8.47
C ILE A 190 -23.15 9.43 -9.59
N ARG A 191 -21.89 9.87 -9.60
CA ARG A 191 -20.88 9.49 -10.59
C ARG A 191 -19.66 8.88 -9.93
N GLY A 192 -19.16 7.78 -10.47
CA GLY A 192 -17.95 7.11 -10.03
C GLY A 192 -16.87 7.25 -11.08
N TYR A 193 -15.72 7.77 -10.69
CA TYR A 193 -14.53 7.89 -11.51
C TYR A 193 -13.41 7.00 -10.97
N ARG A 194 -12.65 6.37 -11.87
CA ARG A 194 -11.41 5.68 -11.58
C ARG A 194 -10.31 6.23 -12.47
N ASP A 195 -9.19 6.65 -11.87
CA ASP A 195 -8.01 7.16 -12.57
C ASP A 195 -8.34 8.31 -13.54
N GLY A 196 -9.15 9.25 -13.07
CA GLY A 196 -9.59 10.41 -13.86
C GLY A 196 -10.70 10.12 -14.90
N ARG A 197 -11.14 8.87 -15.06
CA ARG A 197 -12.13 8.46 -16.07
C ARG A 197 -13.47 8.13 -15.43
N LEU A 198 -14.57 8.57 -16.04
CA LEU A 198 -15.91 8.20 -15.61
C LEU A 198 -16.12 6.70 -15.86
N ILE A 199 -16.54 5.97 -14.83
CA ILE A 199 -16.79 4.53 -14.87
C ILE A 199 -18.29 4.22 -14.80
N ASP A 200 -19.01 4.93 -13.93
CA ASP A 200 -20.43 4.67 -13.69
C ASP A 200 -21.16 5.97 -13.33
N GLU A 201 -22.44 6.06 -13.71
CA GLU A 201 -23.32 7.19 -13.41
C GLU A 201 -24.74 6.68 -13.22
N ASN A 202 -25.35 7.00 -12.09
CA ASN A 202 -26.71 6.56 -11.76
C ASN A 202 -27.54 7.72 -11.21
N PRO A 203 -28.87 7.73 -11.44
CA PRO A 203 -29.76 8.70 -10.81
C PRO A 203 -29.83 8.48 -9.31
N ILE A 204 -29.98 9.58 -8.56
CA ILE A 204 -30.34 9.54 -7.14
C ILE A 204 -31.87 9.58 -7.07
N PRO A 205 -32.53 8.69 -6.30
CA PRO A 205 -33.97 8.74 -6.18
C PRO A 205 -34.46 10.09 -5.66
N ALA A 206 -35.42 10.71 -6.36
CA ALA A 206 -35.96 12.01 -6.01
C ALA A 206 -36.66 12.04 -4.65
N ASP A 207 -37.11 10.87 -4.18
CA ASP A 207 -37.76 10.64 -2.88
C ASP A 207 -36.79 10.16 -1.78
N MET A 208 -35.48 10.08 -2.07
CA MET A 208 -34.47 9.65 -1.11
C MET A 208 -34.39 10.64 0.06
N GLN A 209 -34.48 10.10 1.27
CA GLN A 209 -34.43 10.89 2.49
C GLN A 209 -33.00 11.04 3.01
N SER A 210 -32.86 11.87 4.05
CA SER A 210 -31.60 12.15 4.72
C SER A 210 -30.94 10.89 5.30
N VAL A 211 -29.60 10.87 5.29
CA VAL A 211 -28.80 9.90 6.04
C VAL A 211 -28.39 10.55 7.37
N ASN A 212 -29.14 10.26 8.43
CA ASN A 212 -29.09 11.02 9.69
C ASN A 212 -28.68 10.19 10.91
N ASN A 213 -27.86 9.15 10.72
CA ASN A 213 -27.25 8.42 11.84
C ASN A 213 -26.24 9.27 12.62
N ASP A 214 -26.06 8.95 13.90
CA ASP A 214 -25.14 9.60 14.84
C ASP A 214 -23.77 8.91 14.94
N SER A 215 -23.51 7.93 14.08
CA SER A 215 -22.29 7.14 14.12
C SER A 215 -21.09 7.88 13.53
N GLY A 216 -19.88 7.62 14.02
CA GLY A 216 -18.65 8.16 13.43
C GLY A 216 -18.38 7.64 12.00
N PHE A 217 -17.30 8.13 11.39
CA PHE A 217 -16.73 7.47 10.22
C PHE A 217 -15.83 6.32 10.67
N VAL A 218 -15.78 5.27 9.86
CA VAL A 218 -14.81 4.19 10.02
C VAL A 218 -14.10 3.98 8.69
N ILE A 219 -12.77 3.92 8.73
CA ILE A 219 -11.92 3.58 7.59
C ILE A 219 -11.27 2.22 7.84
N GLY A 220 -11.27 1.36 6.84
CA GLY A 220 -10.69 0.02 6.91
C GLY A 220 -11.65 -1.06 7.39
N ASN A 221 -11.09 -2.09 8.04
CA ASN A 221 -11.84 -3.27 8.46
C ASN A 221 -12.76 -2.96 9.65
N ASP A 222 -13.41 -4.01 10.15
CA ASP A 222 -14.32 -4.06 11.31
C ASP A 222 -15.72 -3.45 11.16
N HIS A 223 -16.49 -4.10 10.30
CA HIS A 223 -17.92 -3.99 10.42
C HIS A 223 -18.55 -4.86 11.54
N HIS A 224 -17.93 -5.99 11.85
CA HIS A 224 -18.36 -6.99 12.84
C HIS A 224 -17.25 -8.04 13.08
N ARG A 225 -15.97 -7.62 13.00
CA ARG A 225 -14.79 -8.50 13.08
C ARG A 225 -14.86 -9.75 12.20
N SER A 226 -15.40 -9.57 11.01
CA SER A 226 -15.65 -10.69 10.10
C SER A 226 -15.62 -10.29 8.64
N SER A 227 -15.23 -9.06 8.37
CA SER A 227 -15.08 -8.49 7.04
C SER A 227 -13.67 -7.90 7.03
N SER A 228 -12.76 -8.52 6.29
CA SER A 228 -11.35 -8.14 6.25
C SER A 228 -10.88 -7.96 4.82
N TRP A 229 -10.41 -6.77 4.52
CA TRP A 229 -9.76 -6.43 3.28
C TRP A 229 -8.25 -6.45 3.46
N GLN A 230 -7.54 -6.86 2.41
CA GLN A 230 -6.10 -6.72 2.30
C GLN A 230 -5.77 -5.64 1.27
N GLY A 231 -5.05 -4.61 1.72
CA GLY A 231 -4.65 -3.51 0.85
C GLY A 231 -4.20 -2.30 1.63
N ALA A 232 -4.09 -1.17 0.93
CA ALA A 232 -3.71 0.10 1.53
C ALA A 232 -4.58 1.26 1.06
N ILE A 233 -4.84 2.20 1.97
CA ILE A 233 -5.64 3.41 1.76
C ILE A 233 -4.74 4.61 1.91
N ASP A 234 -4.86 5.55 0.98
CA ASP A 234 -4.11 6.80 0.99
C ASP A 234 -4.99 7.98 0.56
N GLU A 235 -4.64 9.19 1.02
CA GLU A 235 -5.19 10.46 0.55
C GLU A 235 -6.73 10.50 0.48
N LEU A 236 -7.39 10.11 1.58
CA LEU A 236 -8.86 10.12 1.68
C LEU A 236 -9.34 11.54 1.96
N SER A 237 -10.30 12.03 1.18
CA SER A 237 -10.81 13.40 1.30
C SER A 237 -12.31 13.50 1.01
N LEU A 238 -12.99 14.43 1.69
CA LEU A 238 -14.35 14.87 1.38
C LEU A 238 -14.37 16.33 0.98
N TYR A 239 -15.20 16.66 0.00
CA TYR A 239 -15.45 18.03 -0.47
C TYR A 239 -16.94 18.32 -0.39
N ASP A 240 -17.31 19.57 -0.11
CA ASP A 240 -18.70 20.05 -0.13
C ASP A 240 -19.16 20.54 -1.51
N THR A 241 -18.43 20.15 -2.56
CA THR A 241 -18.70 20.49 -3.95
C THR A 241 -18.76 19.25 -4.84
N ALA A 242 -19.46 19.36 -5.97
CA ALA A 242 -19.41 18.36 -7.03
C ALA A 242 -18.23 18.68 -7.95
N LEU A 243 -17.14 17.92 -7.86
CA LEU A 243 -16.00 18.11 -8.75
C LEU A 243 -16.40 17.81 -10.21
N SER A 244 -16.03 18.70 -11.11
CA SER A 244 -16.21 18.47 -12.55
C SER A 244 -15.31 17.34 -13.05
N ALA A 245 -15.69 16.68 -14.15
CA ALA A 245 -14.85 15.63 -14.75
C ALA A 245 -13.44 16.10 -15.14
N GLU A 246 -13.30 17.38 -15.55
CA GLU A 246 -11.99 17.98 -15.81
C GLU A 246 -11.19 18.12 -14.52
N ARG A 247 -11.83 18.54 -13.45
CA ARG A 247 -11.17 18.66 -12.16
C ARG A 247 -10.72 17.31 -11.61
N VAL A 248 -11.56 16.28 -11.73
CA VAL A 248 -11.19 14.90 -11.35
C VAL A 248 -9.96 14.43 -12.12
N ARG A 249 -9.86 14.69 -13.44
CA ARG A 249 -8.66 14.38 -14.23
C ARG A 249 -7.42 15.14 -13.76
N GLN A 250 -7.56 16.43 -13.47
CA GLN A 250 -6.45 17.24 -12.97
C GLN A 250 -5.95 16.76 -11.62
N ARG A 251 -6.86 16.37 -10.72
CA ARG A 251 -6.52 15.81 -9.41
C ARG A 251 -5.75 14.51 -9.57
N PHE A 252 -6.25 13.56 -10.36
CA PHE A 252 -5.53 12.33 -10.69
C PHE A 252 -4.12 12.63 -11.23
N ALA A 253 -4.01 13.49 -12.24
CA ALA A 253 -2.72 13.87 -12.83
C ALA A 253 -1.77 14.59 -11.87
N SER A 254 -2.29 15.26 -10.84
CA SER A 254 -1.48 15.98 -9.83
C SER A 254 -0.69 15.06 -8.90
N PHE A 255 -1.08 13.78 -8.81
CA PHE A 255 -0.29 12.75 -8.14
C PHE A 255 0.88 12.25 -9.01
N GLY A 256 1.01 12.79 -10.23
CA GLY A 256 1.93 12.31 -11.25
C GLY A 256 1.39 11.07 -11.96
N PRO A 257 2.11 10.55 -12.96
CA PRO A 257 1.89 9.16 -13.34
C PRO A 257 1.99 8.32 -12.06
N ASP A 258 1.34 7.14 -12.03
CA ASP A 258 1.86 6.10 -11.16
C ASP A 258 3.37 6.17 -11.34
N GLU A 259 4.12 6.36 -10.26
CA GLU A 259 5.29 5.53 -10.20
C GLU A 259 4.71 4.12 -10.30
N VAL A 260 4.55 3.67 -11.55
CA VAL A 260 4.73 2.30 -11.89
C VAL A 260 6.12 2.12 -11.35
N VAL A 261 6.20 1.63 -10.12
CA VAL A 261 7.30 0.83 -9.67
C VAL A 261 7.23 -0.46 -10.52
N THR A 262 7.18 -0.35 -11.86
CA THR A 262 8.28 -0.90 -12.62
C THR A 262 9.47 -0.42 -11.83
N HIS A 263 10.20 -1.35 -11.24
CA HIS A 263 11.53 -1.04 -10.77
C HIS A 263 12.25 -0.37 -11.94
N ARG A 264 12.13 0.96 -12.11
CA ARG A 264 13.10 1.73 -12.84
C ARG A 264 14.24 1.65 -11.88
N LYS A 265 15.01 0.57 -12.05
CA LYS A 265 16.31 0.40 -11.44
C LYS A 265 16.98 1.74 -11.68
N ARG A 266 17.08 2.53 -10.60
CA ARG A 266 17.91 3.73 -10.64
C ARG A 266 19.25 3.29 -11.21
N THR A 267 19.77 4.08 -12.12
CA THR A 267 21.13 3.86 -12.60
C THR A 267 22.07 3.83 -11.38
N PRO A 268 23.18 3.08 -11.43
CA PRO A 268 24.15 3.08 -10.34
C PRO A 268 24.47 4.50 -9.83
N GLU A 269 24.65 5.45 -10.75
CA GLU A 269 24.97 6.84 -10.47
C GLU A 269 23.83 7.59 -9.73
N GLU A 270 22.58 7.30 -10.05
CA GLU A 270 21.42 7.84 -9.33
C GLU A 270 21.30 7.27 -7.92
N LYS A 271 21.63 6.00 -7.72
CA LYS A 271 21.62 5.35 -6.40
C LYS A 271 22.71 5.91 -5.50
N GLU A 272 23.91 6.10 -6.06
CA GLU A 272 25.02 6.71 -5.33
C GLU A 272 24.70 8.15 -4.93
N ARG A 273 24.13 8.95 -5.84
CA ARG A 273 23.70 10.32 -5.54
C ARG A 273 22.60 10.38 -4.49
N PHE A 274 21.62 9.48 -4.54
CA PHE A 274 20.57 9.38 -3.53
C PHE A 274 21.14 9.04 -2.15
N PHE A 275 22.11 8.12 -2.11
CA PHE A 275 22.78 7.80 -0.87
C PHE A 275 23.56 9.00 -0.30
N GLU A 276 24.42 9.65 -1.09
CA GLU A 276 25.24 10.77 -0.61
C GLU A 276 24.42 11.99 -0.17
N ASN A 277 23.34 12.29 -0.89
CA ASN A 277 22.58 13.53 -0.65
C ASN A 277 21.42 13.36 0.33
N THR A 278 20.92 12.14 0.53
CA THR A 278 19.72 11.89 1.34
C THR A 278 20.00 10.93 2.49
N ILE A 279 20.57 9.76 2.21
CA ILE A 279 20.71 8.71 3.22
C ILE A 279 21.90 8.95 4.15
N ARG A 280 23.08 9.31 3.62
CA ARG A 280 24.26 9.55 4.45
C ARG A 280 24.04 10.69 5.46
N PRO A 281 23.49 11.85 5.10
CA PRO A 281 23.19 12.91 6.06
C PRO A 281 22.20 12.45 7.14
N LEU A 282 21.17 11.67 6.76
CA LEU A 282 20.20 11.13 7.69
C LEU A 282 20.84 10.16 8.70
N LEU A 283 21.64 9.20 8.24
CA LEU A 283 22.32 8.24 9.12
C LEU A 283 23.30 8.94 10.09
N VAL A 284 24.00 9.98 9.60
CA VAL A 284 24.89 10.79 10.44
C VAL A 284 24.09 11.59 11.46
N ALA A 285 22.99 12.23 11.07
CA ALA A 285 22.24 13.10 11.96
C ALA A 285 21.43 12.33 13.03
N LYS A 286 20.94 11.13 12.72
CA LYS A 286 19.95 10.44 13.56
C LYS A 286 20.43 9.14 14.20
N CYS A 287 21.55 8.60 13.75
CA CYS A 287 21.88 7.22 14.10
C CYS A 287 23.34 7.04 14.54
N ILE A 288 24.28 7.87 14.08
CA ILE A 288 25.72 7.61 14.27
C ILE A 288 26.18 7.76 15.72
N ASP A 289 25.57 8.67 16.47
CA ASP A 289 26.00 9.00 17.83
C ASP A 289 25.93 7.76 18.73
N CYS A 290 24.84 6.99 18.65
CA CYS A 290 24.66 5.76 19.42
C CYS A 290 25.17 4.49 18.71
N HIS A 291 25.28 4.49 17.37
CA HIS A 291 25.62 3.30 16.56
C HIS A 291 26.93 3.45 15.77
N SER A 292 27.89 4.20 16.30
CA SER A 292 29.20 4.41 15.66
C SER A 292 30.02 3.13 15.52
N GLY A 293 29.79 2.14 16.38
CA GLY A 293 30.60 0.92 16.47
C GLY A 293 31.94 1.12 17.20
N GLY A 294 32.16 2.28 17.82
CA GLY A 294 33.31 2.56 18.68
C GLY A 294 33.07 2.20 20.15
N GLU A 295 34.05 2.49 21.01
CA GLU A 295 33.95 2.22 22.46
C GLU A 295 32.82 3.00 23.16
N SER A 296 32.37 4.11 22.56
CA SER A 296 31.25 4.92 23.04
C SER A 296 29.89 4.53 22.43
N SER A 297 29.84 3.44 21.65
CA SER A 297 28.59 2.96 21.02
C SER A 297 27.67 2.36 22.09
N GLU A 298 26.39 2.71 22.05
CA GLU A 298 25.37 2.20 22.98
C GLU A 298 24.79 0.85 22.53
N SER A 299 25.20 0.40 21.35
CA SER A 299 24.73 -0.83 20.73
C SER A 299 25.87 -1.55 20.01
N PRO A 300 25.84 -2.90 19.93
CA PRO A 300 26.77 -3.67 19.11
C PRO A 300 26.51 -3.49 17.61
N LEU A 301 25.38 -2.91 17.20
CA LEU A 301 25.14 -2.54 15.81
C LEU A 301 25.96 -1.30 15.44
N ALA A 302 26.77 -1.42 14.38
CA ALA A 302 27.50 -0.32 13.77
C ALA A 302 26.89 0.08 12.42
N ILE A 303 26.64 1.38 12.19
CA ILE A 303 26.02 1.89 10.95
C ILE A 303 26.98 2.64 10.02
N VAL A 304 28.29 2.47 10.22
CA VAL A 304 29.34 3.17 9.47
C VAL A 304 29.58 2.63 8.06
N SER A 305 28.99 1.48 7.71
CA SER A 305 29.15 0.87 6.39
C SER A 305 27.99 -0.05 6.02
N ARG A 306 27.83 -0.30 4.72
CA ARG A 306 26.90 -1.34 4.23
C ARG A 306 27.23 -2.72 4.81
N LYS A 307 28.52 -3.05 4.97
CA LYS A 307 28.97 -4.33 5.52
C LYS A 307 28.53 -4.50 6.98
N SER A 308 28.69 -3.47 7.81
CA SER A 308 28.32 -3.51 9.22
C SER A 308 26.80 -3.56 9.40
N LEU A 309 26.04 -2.81 8.60
CA LEU A 309 24.57 -2.89 8.61
C LEU A 309 24.03 -4.28 8.21
N ARG A 310 24.70 -4.96 7.28
CA ARG A 310 24.36 -6.34 6.88
C ARG A 310 24.80 -7.39 7.90
N ALA A 311 25.93 -7.17 8.57
CA ALA A 311 26.34 -8.02 9.69
C ALA A 311 25.34 -7.90 10.84
N GLY A 312 24.85 -6.69 11.08
CA GLY A 312 23.83 -6.43 12.08
C GLY A 312 24.35 -6.42 13.50
N GLY A 313 23.45 -6.60 14.46
CA GLY A 313 23.76 -6.70 15.89
C GLY A 313 23.05 -7.90 16.51
N ASP A 314 22.67 -7.79 17.78
CA ASP A 314 22.03 -8.88 18.55
C ASP A 314 20.72 -9.40 17.94
N PHE A 315 20.08 -8.59 17.10
CA PHE A 315 18.80 -8.90 16.43
C PHE A 315 19.01 -9.36 14.97
N GLY A 316 20.23 -9.75 14.61
CA GLY A 316 20.60 -10.13 13.25
C GLY A 316 20.82 -8.92 12.34
N PRO A 317 20.79 -9.11 11.00
CA PRO A 317 21.04 -8.06 10.02
C PRO A 317 20.12 -6.85 10.24
N ALA A 318 20.71 -5.65 10.30
CA ALA A 318 19.91 -4.43 10.40
C ALA A 318 19.20 -4.13 9.08
N ILE A 319 19.85 -4.43 7.95
CA ILE A 319 19.28 -4.28 6.61
C ILE A 319 19.36 -5.57 5.81
N ILE A 320 18.33 -5.81 5.01
CA ILE A 320 18.25 -6.86 4.01
C ILE A 320 18.07 -6.17 2.65
N PRO A 321 19.14 -6.00 1.86
CA PRO A 321 19.06 -5.35 0.55
C PRO A 321 17.96 -5.96 -0.33
N GLY A 322 17.11 -5.11 -0.90
CA GLY A 322 15.94 -5.50 -1.70
C GLY A 322 14.70 -5.88 -0.90
N ARG A 323 14.76 -5.89 0.44
CA ARG A 323 13.66 -6.25 1.33
C ARG A 323 13.60 -5.31 2.53
N ALA A 324 13.20 -4.06 2.28
CA ALA A 324 13.10 -3.02 3.30
C ALA A 324 12.13 -3.39 4.42
N GLU A 325 10.95 -3.90 4.10
CA GLU A 325 9.92 -4.26 5.09
C GLU A 325 10.38 -5.38 6.05
N ASP A 326 11.23 -6.30 5.56
CA ASP A 326 11.81 -7.37 6.37
C ASP A 326 13.02 -6.90 7.22
N SER A 327 13.51 -5.68 6.98
CA SER A 327 14.73 -5.18 7.62
C SER A 327 14.48 -4.69 9.04
N THR A 328 15.28 -5.17 10.00
CA THR A 328 15.17 -4.82 11.42
C THR A 328 15.30 -3.30 11.65
N LEU A 329 16.14 -2.61 10.87
CA LEU A 329 16.28 -1.15 10.92
C LEU A 329 14.93 -0.45 10.68
N ILE A 330 14.20 -0.84 9.63
CA ILE A 330 12.90 -0.25 9.29
C ILE A 330 11.89 -0.50 10.40
N ARG A 331 11.84 -1.73 10.93
CA ARG A 331 10.94 -2.09 12.04
C ARG A 331 11.29 -1.34 13.34
N ALA A 332 12.57 -1.10 13.59
CA ALA A 332 13.05 -0.36 14.74
C ALA A 332 12.72 1.14 14.64
N VAL A 333 12.85 1.77 13.47
CA VAL A 333 12.53 3.21 13.28
C VAL A 333 11.04 3.49 13.15
N ARG A 334 10.26 2.52 12.68
CA ARG A 334 8.79 2.55 12.69
C ARG A 334 8.19 2.18 14.05
N TRP A 335 9.00 1.72 15.00
CA TRP A 335 8.56 1.24 16.32
C TRP A 335 7.58 0.06 16.25
N THR A 336 7.65 -0.73 15.18
CA THR A 336 6.82 -1.93 14.96
C THR A 336 7.52 -3.21 15.39
N HIS A 337 8.81 -3.14 15.76
CA HIS A 337 9.51 -4.26 16.39
C HIS A 337 9.00 -4.48 17.82
N LYS A 338 8.90 -5.75 18.25
CA LYS A 338 8.32 -6.12 19.54
C LYS A 338 9.02 -5.48 20.75
N THR A 339 10.34 -5.25 20.62
CA THR A 339 11.19 -4.81 21.73
C THR A 339 12.12 -3.65 21.37
N LEU A 340 12.17 -3.22 20.09
CA LEU A 340 13.12 -2.22 19.61
C LEU A 340 12.39 -0.97 19.14
N ARG A 341 12.87 0.19 19.60
CA ARG A 341 12.39 1.51 19.21
C ARG A 341 13.60 2.42 19.09
N MET A 342 13.84 2.93 17.88
CA MET A 342 15.00 3.78 17.59
C MET A 342 14.57 4.99 16.76
N PRO A 343 15.05 6.21 17.06
CA PRO A 343 15.60 6.63 18.35
C PRO A 343 14.66 6.31 19.52
N GLN A 344 15.22 6.19 20.73
CA GLN A 344 14.43 5.86 21.93
C GLN A 344 13.57 7.04 22.38
N ASP A 345 14.11 8.25 22.24
CA ASP A 345 13.43 9.49 22.54
C ASP A 345 12.43 9.84 21.43
N ARG A 346 11.23 10.30 21.82
CA ARG A 346 10.13 10.57 20.88
C ARG A 346 10.44 11.77 20.00
N GLU A 347 11.10 12.77 20.55
CA GLU A 347 11.44 14.05 19.94
C GLU A 347 12.45 13.86 18.80
N ASP A 348 13.29 12.83 18.89
CA ASP A 348 14.33 12.54 17.89
C ASP A 348 13.88 11.60 16.79
N ARG A 349 12.64 11.13 16.83
CA ARG A 349 12.10 10.17 15.86
C ARG A 349 12.24 10.66 14.42
N LEU A 350 12.50 9.71 13.52
CA LEU A 350 12.54 10.00 12.10
C LEU A 350 11.15 10.39 11.60
N SER A 351 11.14 11.39 10.73
CA SER A 351 9.98 11.73 9.91
C SER A 351 9.66 10.59 8.95
N ASN A 352 8.43 10.56 8.48
CA ASN A 352 7.98 9.53 7.53
C ASN A 352 8.67 9.61 6.18
N LYS A 353 9.03 10.82 5.74
CA LYS A 353 9.88 10.99 4.56
C LYS A 353 11.24 10.32 4.75
N GLU A 354 11.89 10.52 5.89
CA GLU A 354 13.19 9.89 6.19
C GLU A 354 13.09 8.37 6.25
N ILE A 355 12.01 7.83 6.83
CA ILE A 355 11.73 6.38 6.83
C ILE A 355 11.50 5.86 5.42
N ALA A 356 10.69 6.54 4.61
CA ALA A 356 10.44 6.17 3.22
C ALA A 356 11.73 6.21 2.39
N ASP A 357 12.59 7.21 2.59
CA ASP A 357 13.89 7.31 1.95
C ASP A 357 14.80 6.13 2.33
N LEU A 358 14.83 5.74 3.62
CA LEU A 358 15.56 4.56 4.11
C LEU A 358 15.03 3.26 3.48
N MET A 359 13.71 3.07 3.45
CA MET A 359 13.09 1.89 2.84
C MET A 359 13.47 1.79 1.37
N GLN A 360 13.29 2.89 0.64
CA GLN A 360 13.62 2.97 -0.77
C GLN A 360 15.11 2.73 -1.06
N TRP A 361 16.00 3.21 -0.20
CA TRP A 361 17.44 2.92 -0.31
C TRP A 361 17.74 1.43 -0.11
N ILE A 362 17.12 0.78 0.88
CA ILE A 362 17.29 -0.65 1.13
C ILE A 362 16.77 -1.47 -0.06
N ASP A 363 15.58 -1.15 -0.57
CA ASP A 363 14.99 -1.82 -1.75
C ASP A 363 15.83 -1.64 -3.01
N ASP A 364 16.51 -0.51 -3.14
CA ASP A 364 17.49 -0.26 -4.20
C ASP A 364 18.78 -1.09 -4.08
N GLY A 365 18.88 -1.93 -3.05
CA GLY A 365 20.02 -2.77 -2.76
C GLY A 365 20.96 -2.19 -1.71
N ALA A 366 20.58 -1.12 -1.01
CA ALA A 366 21.39 -0.43 -0.02
C ALA A 366 22.77 -0.02 -0.58
N VAL A 367 22.80 0.64 -1.74
CA VAL A 367 24.04 1.10 -2.39
C VAL A 367 24.79 2.05 -1.48
N TRP A 368 26.10 1.84 -1.32
CA TRP A 368 26.97 2.64 -0.48
C TRP A 368 28.24 3.00 -1.27
N PRO A 369 28.36 4.24 -1.76
CA PRO A 369 29.51 4.70 -2.53
C PRO A 369 30.79 4.59 -1.70
N GLY A 370 31.86 4.15 -2.35
CA GLY A 370 33.14 3.89 -1.70
C GLY A 370 33.21 2.57 -0.91
N SER A 371 32.12 1.79 -0.85
CA SER A 371 32.17 0.44 -0.27
C SER A 371 32.46 -0.67 -1.29
N ASP A 372 32.75 -0.34 -2.56
CA ASP A 372 33.48 -1.16 -3.56
C ASP A 372 33.40 -0.52 -4.97
N ALA A 373 34.47 0.15 -5.43
CA ALA A 373 34.67 0.52 -6.84
C ALA A 373 35.04 -0.68 -7.73
N THR A 374 34.53 -1.88 -7.41
CA THR A 374 34.90 -3.16 -8.05
C THR A 374 33.70 -3.99 -8.48
N ALA A 375 32.49 -3.40 -8.58
CA ALA A 375 31.34 -4.13 -9.10
C ALA A 375 31.42 -4.44 -10.61
N THR A 376 32.26 -3.75 -11.39
CA THR A 376 32.44 -4.02 -12.83
C THR A 376 33.57 -5.02 -13.15
N SER A 377 34.34 -5.47 -12.15
CA SER A 377 35.45 -6.43 -12.36
C SER A 377 35.19 -7.85 -11.85
N MET A 378 33.99 -8.15 -11.32
CA MET A 378 33.72 -9.47 -10.70
C MET A 378 32.98 -10.49 -11.60
N MET A 379 32.71 -10.18 -12.87
CA MET A 379 32.29 -11.23 -13.83
C MET A 379 33.48 -11.98 -14.47
N GLN A 380 34.73 -11.48 -14.33
CA GLN A 380 35.92 -12.11 -14.92
C GLN A 380 36.99 -12.53 -13.91
N GLY A 381 36.84 -12.22 -12.61
CA GLY A 381 37.89 -12.43 -11.60
C GLY A 381 37.61 -13.46 -10.50
N GLN A 382 36.47 -14.15 -10.49
CA GLN A 382 36.19 -15.21 -9.50
C GLN A 382 36.55 -16.60 -10.05
N ARG A 383 37.83 -16.76 -10.36
CA ARG A 383 38.55 -17.98 -10.04
C ARG A 383 39.75 -17.50 -9.25
N GLU A 384 39.85 -17.94 -8.00
CA GLU A 384 40.97 -17.75 -7.06
C GLU A 384 40.69 -16.80 -5.87
N ALA A 385 40.80 -17.42 -4.67
CA ALA A 385 40.78 -16.90 -3.30
C ALA A 385 39.40 -16.49 -2.73
N SER A 386 38.83 -17.12 -1.69
CA SER A 386 39.33 -18.07 -0.69
C SER A 386 38.18 -18.97 -0.21
N GLY A 387 38.11 -20.19 -0.73
CA GLY A 387 37.24 -21.25 -0.21
C GLY A 387 37.88 -21.89 1.00
N GLN A 388 37.33 -21.65 2.19
CA GLN A 388 37.12 -22.79 3.08
C GLN A 388 35.76 -23.34 2.70
N GLU A 389 35.77 -24.33 1.80
CA GLU A 389 34.63 -25.23 1.65
C GLU A 389 34.39 -25.83 3.04
N ILE A 390 33.23 -25.51 3.62
CA ILE A 390 32.75 -26.28 4.76
C ILE A 390 32.35 -27.63 4.16
N GLU A 391 33.25 -28.61 4.19
CA GLU A 391 32.92 -30.00 3.89
C GLU A 391 31.94 -30.48 4.97
N THR A 392 30.64 -30.42 4.66
CA THR A 392 29.60 -31.07 5.46
C THR A 392 29.02 -32.21 4.65
N ASP A 393 28.98 -33.41 5.22
CA ASP A 393 28.23 -34.56 4.71
C ASP A 393 26.72 -34.44 4.96
N HIS A 394 26.28 -33.32 5.56
CA HIS A 394 24.90 -33.08 5.90
C HIS A 394 24.05 -32.82 4.63
N TRP A 395 23.08 -33.70 4.40
CA TRP A 395 22.22 -33.78 3.21
C TRP A 395 21.57 -32.46 2.75
N ALA A 396 21.38 -31.50 3.66
CA ALA A 396 20.75 -30.20 3.37
C ALA A 396 21.67 -29.20 2.66
N PHE A 397 22.99 -29.38 2.72
CA PHE A 397 23.99 -28.50 2.11
C PHE A 397 24.67 -29.11 0.88
N GLN A 398 24.23 -30.30 0.49
CA GLN A 398 24.67 -30.95 -0.74
C GLN A 398 23.88 -30.40 -1.94
N PRO A 399 24.52 -30.10 -3.07
CA PRO A 399 23.83 -29.68 -4.28
C PRO A 399 22.76 -30.70 -4.69
N ARG A 400 21.52 -30.24 -4.92
CA ARG A 400 20.46 -31.11 -5.43
C ARG A 400 20.86 -31.60 -6.82
N THR A 401 21.18 -32.88 -6.90
CA THR A 401 21.36 -33.54 -8.18
C THR A 401 19.98 -33.91 -8.71
N VAL A 402 19.59 -33.35 -9.85
CA VAL A 402 18.37 -33.78 -10.55
C VAL A 402 18.69 -35.12 -11.21
N VAL A 403 17.99 -36.17 -10.79
CA VAL A 403 18.16 -37.53 -11.34
C VAL A 403 16.95 -37.85 -12.21
N ASP A 404 17.20 -38.23 -13.46
CA ASP A 404 16.14 -38.68 -14.35
C ASP A 404 15.54 -40.00 -13.85
N PRO A 405 14.20 -40.14 -13.83
CA PRO A 405 13.56 -41.38 -13.43
C PRO A 405 13.95 -42.56 -14.32
N PRO A 406 14.27 -43.74 -13.74
CA PRO A 406 14.70 -44.90 -14.50
C PRO A 406 13.58 -45.43 -15.41
N GLN A 407 13.98 -45.98 -16.56
CA GLN A 407 13.06 -46.57 -17.52
C GLN A 407 12.71 -48.00 -17.10
N VAL A 408 11.50 -48.19 -16.56
CA VAL A 408 10.99 -49.50 -16.13
C VAL A 408 9.90 -50.00 -17.07
N LYS A 409 9.85 -51.32 -17.31
CA LYS A 409 8.97 -51.96 -18.31
C LYS A 409 7.50 -52.13 -17.87
N SER A 410 7.19 -52.08 -16.57
CA SER A 410 5.86 -52.44 -16.05
C SER A 410 5.00 -51.24 -15.66
N GLN A 411 3.99 -50.94 -16.49
CA GLN A 411 2.90 -49.94 -16.37
C GLN A 411 2.02 -49.93 -15.11
N ARG A 412 1.80 -51.10 -14.51
CA ARG A 412 0.48 -51.44 -13.98
C ARG A 412 0.02 -50.66 -12.74
N TRP A 413 0.95 -50.08 -11.97
CA TRP A 413 0.65 -49.41 -10.70
C TRP A 413 1.34 -48.03 -10.55
N MET A 414 2.03 -47.54 -11.60
CA MET A 414 2.79 -46.29 -11.54
C MET A 414 1.88 -45.09 -11.84
N SER A 415 1.76 -44.16 -10.89
CA SER A 415 0.98 -42.92 -11.00
C SER A 415 1.87 -41.66 -11.10
N GLY A 416 3.17 -41.77 -10.78
CA GLY A 416 4.13 -40.66 -10.86
C GLY A 416 5.58 -41.08 -11.11
N SER A 417 6.47 -40.08 -11.24
CA SER A 417 7.90 -40.28 -11.50
C SER A 417 8.63 -41.01 -10.37
N ILE A 418 8.14 -40.90 -9.14
CA ILE A 418 8.67 -41.57 -7.94
C ILE A 418 8.51 -43.10 -8.04
N ASP A 419 7.37 -43.57 -8.56
CA ASP A 419 7.06 -45.02 -8.63
C ASP A 419 8.04 -45.76 -9.54
N ARG A 420 8.65 -45.07 -10.51
CA ARG A 420 9.68 -45.62 -11.40
C ARG A 420 10.95 -45.97 -10.64
N PHE A 421 11.33 -45.17 -9.64
CA PHE A 421 12.46 -45.49 -8.76
C PHE A 421 12.17 -46.68 -7.87
N VAL A 422 10.94 -46.77 -7.34
CA VAL A 422 10.50 -47.89 -6.48
C VAL A 422 10.48 -49.20 -7.29
N GLU A 423 9.90 -49.21 -8.49
CA GLU A 423 9.85 -50.37 -9.38
C GLU A 423 11.25 -50.80 -9.84
N SER A 424 12.13 -49.84 -10.15
CA SER A 424 13.53 -50.14 -10.51
C SER A 424 14.27 -50.80 -9.35
N SER A 425 14.09 -50.32 -8.12
CA SER A 425 14.71 -50.91 -6.92
C SER A 425 14.16 -52.32 -6.63
N ARG A 426 12.85 -52.53 -6.80
CA ARG A 426 12.20 -53.84 -6.67
C ARG A 426 12.80 -54.87 -7.64
N GLN A 427 12.98 -54.49 -8.90
CA GLN A 427 13.58 -55.34 -9.94
C GLN A 427 15.05 -55.65 -9.65
N GLN A 428 15.85 -54.64 -9.27
CA GLN A 428 17.26 -54.84 -8.90
C GLN A 428 17.44 -55.79 -7.71
N ARG A 429 16.48 -55.79 -6.78
CA ARG A 429 16.48 -56.65 -5.60
C ARG A 429 15.77 -58.00 -5.83
N ASN A 430 15.37 -58.32 -7.06
CA ASN A 430 14.66 -59.56 -7.43
C ASN A 430 13.41 -59.85 -6.56
N LEU A 431 12.74 -58.81 -6.07
CA LEU A 431 11.52 -58.96 -5.29
C LEU A 431 10.36 -59.28 -6.22
N LYS A 432 9.43 -60.15 -5.81
CA LYS A 432 8.23 -60.47 -6.63
C LYS A 432 7.31 -59.25 -6.71
N ALA A 433 6.63 -59.12 -7.85
CA ALA A 433 5.70 -58.03 -8.14
C ALA A 433 4.35 -58.25 -7.46
#